data_AF-A0A9D5K533-F1
#
_entry.id   AF-A0A9D5K533-F1
#
_cell.length_a   1.000
_cell.length_b   1.000
_cell.length_c   1.000
_cell.angle_alpha   90.00
_cell.angle_beta   90.00
_cell.angle_gamma   90.00
#
_symmetry.space_group_name_H-M   'P 1'
#
loop_
_entity.id
_entity.type
_entity.pdbx_description
1 polymer ?
#
loop_
_entity_poly.entity_id
_entity_poly.type
_entity_poly.pdbx_seq_one_letter_code
_entity_poly.pdbx_strand_id
1 'polypeptide(L)'
;MTGPPFYENEMSLMNEEHPFRDFEPVLWQPGRNNESDEGFIYSVTRNHGVSSSYRLHNPRDEINEGRNLLDKVILEYRIGRISYDLFTIRDCFEADYALDPCAGGNIVGDLAERIARRITKYFLKHFSKNGYTGGIFDKRFNPAERDGFIVTHTDDYLLKIQNYPNLVILKRSGRGKYGYENIKELDGLFDYRYRGNRHILVLESKVDRINVDCDDLVDNLFRPLEELFPEARFSYVLFSDETSIFVKKNFRRRRRLKQLPVRIYERLRREGIGLLCLTFNENTTDFERMRDHLITQYRSVVRLGVTMHGKMVVSPRCITLFDGGETPHLKLMKDMKHGMWREVKLTHKKKRCR
;
A
#
# COMPACT_ATOMS: atom_id res chain seq x y z
N MET A 1 10.50 55.10 22.86
CA MET A 1 11.04 54.00 22.03
C MET A 1 10.21 52.76 22.29
N THR A 2 9.14 52.62 21.53
CA THR A 2 8.14 51.55 21.59
C THR A 2 8.52 50.50 20.56
N GLY A 3 8.86 49.29 21.01
CA GLY A 3 9.08 48.14 20.13
C GLY A 3 7.81 47.77 19.37
N PRO A 4 7.94 47.11 18.20
CA PRO A 4 6.79 46.81 17.36
C PRO A 4 5.87 45.77 18.04
N PRO A 5 4.55 45.90 17.89
CA PRO A 5 3.58 45.00 18.51
C PRO A 5 3.53 43.66 17.76
N PHE A 6 3.47 42.60 18.56
CA PHE A 6 2.86 41.30 18.30
C PHE A 6 2.15 41.11 16.93
N TYR A 7 2.80 40.36 16.03
CA TYR A 7 2.14 39.65 14.92
C TYR A 7 1.45 38.37 15.43
N GLU A 8 0.60 38.47 16.46
CA GLU A 8 -0.16 37.32 16.98
C GLU A 8 -1.63 37.28 16.52
N ASN A 9 -2.14 38.32 15.87
CA ASN A 9 -3.59 38.44 15.59
C ASN A 9 -4.05 38.22 14.14
N GLU A 10 -3.16 37.93 13.18
CA GLU A 10 -3.59 37.55 11.82
C GLU A 10 -3.40 36.06 11.51
N MET A 11 -2.66 35.31 12.33
CA MET A 11 -2.49 33.87 12.18
C MET A 11 -3.55 33.03 12.91
N SER A 12 -4.44 33.63 13.71
CA SER A 12 -5.43 32.88 14.51
C SER A 12 -6.72 32.57 13.76
N LEU A 13 -7.05 33.30 12.69
CA LEU A 13 -8.33 33.17 11.98
C LEU A 13 -8.31 32.22 10.77
N MET A 14 -7.15 31.66 10.40
CA MET A 14 -7.04 30.58 9.39
C MET A 14 -6.72 29.19 9.97
N ASN A 15 -6.63 29.06 11.30
CA ASN A 15 -5.99 27.91 11.95
C ASN A 15 -6.95 26.92 12.66
N GLU A 16 -8.26 27.04 12.48
CA GLU A 16 -9.26 26.21 13.19
C GLU A 16 -9.81 24.97 12.44
N GLU A 17 -9.39 24.66 11.21
CA GLU A 17 -10.08 23.61 10.42
C GLU A 17 -9.23 22.51 9.75
N HIS A 18 -7.97 22.28 10.14
CA HIS A 18 -7.26 21.07 9.69
C HIS A 18 -7.41 19.93 10.71
N PRO A 19 -8.06 18.80 10.37
CA PRO A 19 -8.34 17.73 11.33
C PRO A 19 -7.07 17.09 11.89
N PHE A 20 -5.95 17.15 11.17
CA PHE A 20 -4.73 16.41 11.50
C PHE A 20 -3.63 17.26 12.14
N ARG A 21 -3.94 18.48 12.58
CA ARG A 21 -2.96 19.44 13.13
C ARG A 21 -2.08 18.86 14.25
N ASP A 22 -2.63 17.98 15.09
CA ASP A 22 -1.90 17.33 16.20
C ASP A 22 -0.85 16.29 15.74
N PHE A 23 -0.92 15.84 14.49
CA PHE A 23 -0.03 14.84 13.89
C PHE A 23 0.99 15.48 12.94
N GLU A 24 0.82 16.77 12.64
CA GLU A 24 1.75 17.52 11.81
C GLU A 24 2.98 17.97 12.61
N PRO A 25 4.15 18.05 11.94
CA PRO A 25 5.32 18.67 12.51
C PRO A 25 5.06 20.12 12.95
N VAL A 26 5.43 20.44 14.18
CA VAL A 26 5.37 21.80 14.73
C VAL A 26 6.73 22.25 15.20
N LEU A 27 7.06 23.51 14.91
CA LEU A 27 8.27 24.14 15.42
C LEU A 27 8.15 24.30 16.94
N TRP A 28 9.17 23.83 17.65
CA TRP A 28 9.20 23.79 19.10
C TRP A 28 10.56 24.23 19.63
N GLN A 29 10.53 25.01 20.70
CA GLN A 29 11.73 25.42 21.43
C GLN A 29 11.75 24.73 22.79
N PRO A 30 12.68 23.79 23.05
CA PRO A 30 12.90 23.28 24.40
C PRO A 30 13.39 24.44 25.29
N GLY A 31 12.71 24.69 26.41
CA GLY A 31 13.02 25.82 27.29
C GLY A 31 14.45 25.79 27.85
N ARG A 32 14.98 26.97 28.20
CA ARG A 32 16.37 27.31 28.63
C ARG A 32 16.99 26.50 29.78
N ASN A 33 16.32 25.52 30.36
CA ASN A 33 16.71 24.93 31.65
C ASN A 33 17.58 23.67 31.57
N ASN A 34 18.18 23.29 30.42
CA ASN A 34 19.22 22.26 30.39
C ASN A 34 20.12 22.45 29.15
N GLU A 35 21.28 23.06 29.38
CA GLU A 35 22.62 22.91 28.76
C GLU A 35 22.78 22.13 27.43
N SER A 36 21.89 22.32 26.46
CA SER A 36 22.15 21.92 25.08
C SER A 36 21.60 22.99 24.15
N ASP A 37 22.51 23.61 23.39
CA ASP A 37 22.33 24.64 22.35
C ASP A 37 21.46 24.20 21.15
N GLU A 38 20.49 23.31 21.35
CA GLU A 38 19.58 22.93 20.29
C GLU A 38 18.51 24.03 20.19
N GLY A 39 18.67 24.91 19.20
CA GLY A 39 17.68 25.91 18.79
C GLY A 39 16.31 25.31 18.43
N PHE A 40 15.51 26.02 17.64
CA PHE A 40 14.19 25.50 17.24
C PHE A 40 14.29 24.11 16.59
N ILE A 41 13.44 23.18 17.05
CA ILE A 41 13.34 21.82 16.50
C ILE A 41 11.92 21.54 16.01
N TYR A 42 11.80 20.72 14.98
CA TYR A 42 10.50 20.19 14.60
C TYR A 42 10.14 18.98 15.46
N SER A 43 8.88 18.96 15.89
CA SER A 43 8.36 17.91 16.75
C SER A 43 6.93 17.53 16.41
N VAL A 44 6.53 16.32 16.78
CA VAL A 44 5.11 15.91 16.79
C VAL A 44 4.68 15.58 18.21
N THR A 45 3.41 15.79 18.52
CA THR A 45 2.85 15.65 19.87
C THR A 45 2.16 14.31 20.08
N ARG A 46 1.76 13.60 19.01
CA ARG A 46 0.89 12.42 19.12
C ARG A 46 1.31 11.26 18.22
N ASN A 47 0.99 10.05 18.67
CA ASN A 47 0.97 8.82 17.87
C ASN A 47 -0.45 8.58 17.33
N HIS A 48 -0.57 7.80 16.26
CA HIS A 48 -1.89 7.37 15.75
C HIS A 48 -2.73 6.63 16.80
N GLY A 49 -2.11 6.08 17.86
CA GLY A 49 -2.81 5.56 19.04
C GLY A 49 -3.56 4.25 18.80
N VAL A 50 -3.27 3.59 17.68
CA VAL A 50 -3.87 2.30 17.32
C VAL A 50 -3.05 1.19 17.98
N SER A 51 -3.69 0.40 18.84
CA SER A 51 -3.07 -0.79 19.44
C SER A 51 -3.37 -2.00 18.55
N SER A 52 -2.31 -2.71 18.15
CA SER A 52 -2.39 -3.85 17.26
C SER A 52 -1.41 -4.97 17.62
N SER A 53 -1.61 -6.13 17.01
CA SER A 53 -0.74 -7.29 17.10
C SER A 53 -0.89 -8.15 15.84
N TYR A 54 0.08 -9.01 15.54
CA TYR A 54 -0.02 -9.99 14.46
C TYR A 54 -0.01 -11.42 15.03
N ARG A 55 -0.56 -12.37 14.26
CA ARG A 55 -0.48 -13.80 14.53
C ARG A 55 -0.10 -14.56 13.27
N LEU A 56 0.87 -15.45 13.42
CA LEU A 56 1.32 -16.36 12.38
C LEU A 56 0.49 -17.63 12.49
N HIS A 57 -0.15 -18.03 11.39
CA HIS A 57 -1.00 -19.22 11.33
C HIS A 57 -0.44 -20.24 10.35
N ASN A 58 -0.66 -21.52 10.65
CA ASN A 58 -0.53 -22.62 9.72
C ASN A 58 -1.87 -22.86 9.00
N PRO A 59 -1.85 -23.25 7.72
CA PRO A 59 -3.06 -23.72 7.01
C PRO A 59 -3.88 -24.83 7.69
N ARG A 60 -3.30 -25.51 8.69
CA ARG A 60 -3.94 -26.57 9.48
C ARG A 60 -4.51 -26.10 10.82
N ASP A 61 -4.34 -24.84 11.20
CA ASP A 61 -4.82 -24.31 12.47
C ASP A 61 -6.36 -24.21 12.51
N GLU A 62 -6.94 -24.26 13.72
CA GLU A 62 -8.40 -24.24 13.95
C GLU A 62 -9.10 -23.02 13.30
N ILE A 63 -8.44 -21.86 13.23
CA ILE A 63 -8.97 -20.65 12.57
C ILE A 63 -9.29 -20.87 11.07
N ASN A 64 -8.67 -21.88 10.47
CA ASN A 64 -8.80 -22.27 9.08
C ASN A 64 -9.76 -23.45 8.87
N GLU A 65 -10.39 -23.96 9.93
CA GLU A 65 -11.44 -24.96 9.80
C GLU A 65 -12.64 -24.40 9.04
N GLY A 66 -13.17 -25.18 8.10
CA GLY A 66 -14.29 -24.77 7.25
C GLY A 66 -13.96 -23.75 6.15
N ARG A 67 -12.75 -23.18 6.11
CA ARG A 67 -12.32 -22.29 5.01
C ARG A 67 -11.87 -23.10 3.79
N ASN A 68 -12.20 -22.60 2.60
CA ASN A 68 -11.63 -23.12 1.35
C ASN A 68 -10.11 -22.99 1.36
N LEU A 69 -9.41 -23.89 0.66
CA LEU A 69 -7.94 -23.94 0.65
C LEU A 69 -7.31 -22.56 0.36
N LEU A 70 -7.78 -21.85 -0.66
CA LEU A 70 -7.21 -20.55 -1.04
C LEU A 70 -7.50 -19.43 -0.02
N ASP A 71 -8.57 -19.55 0.76
CA ASP A 71 -9.02 -18.52 1.69
C ASP A 71 -8.50 -18.77 3.12
N LYS A 72 -7.65 -19.79 3.30
CA LYS A 72 -6.97 -20.07 4.56
C LYS A 72 -5.96 -18.98 4.89
N VAL A 73 -6.04 -18.47 6.11
CA VAL A 73 -5.20 -17.40 6.65
C VAL A 73 -3.83 -17.95 7.02
N ILE A 74 -2.80 -17.23 6.60
CA ILE A 74 -1.41 -17.47 6.96
C ILE A 74 -0.92 -16.41 7.94
N LEU A 75 -1.36 -15.17 7.76
CA LEU A 75 -1.00 -14.05 8.61
C LEU A 75 -2.26 -13.27 8.96
N GLU A 76 -2.51 -13.13 10.25
CA GLU A 76 -3.62 -12.36 10.81
C GLU A 76 -3.08 -11.09 11.45
N TYR A 77 -3.74 -9.96 11.20
CA TYR A 77 -3.49 -8.70 11.88
C TYR A 77 -4.68 -8.33 12.76
N ARG A 78 -4.44 -7.99 14.02
CA ARG A 78 -5.48 -7.65 14.99
C ARG A 78 -5.35 -6.20 15.40
N ILE A 79 -6.45 -5.46 15.33
CA ILE A 79 -6.55 -4.09 15.86
C ILE A 79 -7.71 -4.05 16.86
N GLY A 80 -7.38 -3.83 18.14
CA GLY A 80 -8.35 -3.99 19.22
C GLY A 80 -8.96 -5.40 19.23
N ARG A 81 -10.28 -5.51 19.00
CA ARG A 81 -11.00 -6.80 18.92
C ARG A 81 -11.25 -7.27 17.49
N ILE A 82 -10.83 -6.51 16.49
CA ILE A 82 -11.09 -6.83 15.08
C ILE A 82 -9.89 -7.60 14.52
N SER A 83 -10.20 -8.72 13.87
CA SER A 83 -9.24 -9.55 13.15
C SER A 83 -9.31 -9.25 11.65
N TYR A 84 -8.15 -9.15 11.01
CA TYR A 84 -8.00 -8.97 9.57
C TYR A 84 -7.08 -10.05 9.02
N ASP A 85 -7.54 -10.72 7.97
CA ASP A 85 -6.70 -11.61 7.18
C ASP A 85 -5.71 -10.73 6.39
N LEU A 86 -4.44 -10.79 6.77
CA LEU A 86 -3.39 -9.98 6.15
C LEU A 86 -2.80 -10.71 4.94
N PHE A 87 -2.57 -12.02 5.08
CA PHE A 87 -2.21 -12.92 3.99
C PHE A 87 -2.98 -14.23 4.09
N THR A 88 -3.41 -14.72 2.93
CA THR A 88 -4.05 -16.01 2.72
C THR A 88 -3.23 -16.88 1.78
N ILE A 89 -3.61 -18.16 1.62
CA ILE A 89 -2.99 -19.05 0.63
C ILE A 89 -3.12 -18.50 -0.79
N ARG A 90 -4.22 -17.81 -1.12
CA ARG A 90 -4.42 -17.17 -2.43
C ARG A 90 -3.31 -16.18 -2.74
N ASP A 91 -2.96 -15.33 -1.78
CA ASP A 91 -1.89 -14.33 -1.93
C ASP A 91 -0.55 -14.99 -2.30
N CYS A 92 -0.32 -16.24 -1.88
CA CYS A 92 0.86 -17.01 -2.28
C CYS A 92 0.97 -17.32 -3.77
N PHE A 93 -0.16 -17.43 -4.45
CA PHE A 93 -0.20 -17.72 -5.87
C PHE A 93 -0.25 -16.45 -6.72
N GLU A 94 -0.75 -15.35 -6.14
CA GLU A 94 -0.89 -14.05 -6.82
C GLU A 94 0.36 -13.16 -6.66
N ALA A 95 1.20 -13.40 -5.65
CA ALA A 95 2.45 -12.66 -5.46
C ALA A 95 3.55 -13.15 -6.40
N ASP A 96 3.85 -12.36 -7.43
CA ASP A 96 4.89 -12.66 -8.44
C ASP A 96 6.29 -12.93 -7.86
N TYR A 97 6.56 -12.43 -6.64
CA TYR A 97 7.85 -12.54 -5.97
C TYR A 97 7.92 -13.70 -4.95
N ALA A 98 6.86 -14.49 -4.76
CA ALA A 98 6.81 -15.53 -3.72
C ALA A 98 7.90 -16.62 -3.82
N LEU A 99 8.51 -16.79 -4.99
CA LEU A 99 9.49 -17.85 -5.28
C LEU A 99 10.91 -17.34 -5.58
N ASP A 100 11.13 -16.02 -5.58
CA ASP A 100 12.44 -15.44 -5.85
C ASP A 100 13.25 -15.29 -4.53
N PRO A 101 14.45 -15.90 -4.41
CA PRO A 101 15.31 -15.71 -3.25
C PRO A 101 15.68 -14.25 -2.95
N CYS A 102 15.65 -13.37 -3.96
CA CYS A 102 15.88 -11.93 -3.82
C CYS A 102 14.62 -11.13 -3.43
N ALA A 103 13.45 -11.78 -3.30
CA ALA A 103 12.17 -11.13 -2.99
C ALA A 103 11.99 -10.68 -1.54
N GLY A 104 12.95 -10.96 -0.65
CA GLY A 104 12.79 -10.67 0.77
C GLY A 104 12.39 -9.21 1.06
N GLY A 105 12.97 -8.25 0.32
CA GLY A 105 12.60 -6.84 0.41
C GLY A 105 11.18 -6.54 -0.08
N ASN A 106 10.74 -7.18 -1.18
CA ASN A 106 9.40 -7.01 -1.72
C ASN A 106 8.32 -7.56 -0.78
N ILE A 107 8.58 -8.70 -0.13
CA ILE A 107 7.67 -9.29 0.88
C ILE A 107 7.51 -8.33 2.06
N VAL A 108 8.61 -7.74 2.55
CA VAL A 108 8.57 -6.76 3.65
C VAL A 108 7.84 -5.48 3.22
N GLY A 109 8.04 -5.03 1.98
CA GLY A 109 7.31 -3.90 1.39
C GLY A 109 5.79 -4.13 1.38
N ASP A 110 5.32 -5.25 0.84
CA ASP A 110 3.88 -5.58 0.80
C ASP A 110 3.30 -5.78 2.21
N LEU A 111 4.04 -6.42 3.12
CA LEU A 111 3.66 -6.51 4.54
C LEU A 111 3.45 -5.13 5.17
N ALA A 112 4.41 -4.23 4.98
CA ALA A 112 4.39 -2.88 5.52
C ALA A 112 3.21 -2.08 4.96
N GLU A 113 2.97 -2.18 3.66
CA GLU A 113 1.86 -1.52 2.97
C GLU A 113 0.50 -2.01 3.52
N ARG A 114 0.31 -3.34 3.58
CA ARG A 114 -0.94 -3.92 4.09
C ARG A 114 -1.20 -3.53 5.55
N ILE A 115 -0.17 -3.58 6.41
CA ILE A 115 -0.28 -3.16 7.82
C ILE A 115 -0.60 -1.66 7.92
N ALA A 116 0.17 -0.82 7.23
CA ALA A 116 -0.01 0.63 7.25
C ALA A 116 -1.42 1.03 6.76
N ARG A 117 -1.93 0.35 5.73
CA ARG A 117 -3.32 0.53 5.26
C ARG A 117 -4.35 0.17 6.33
N ARG A 118 -4.19 -0.96 7.02
CA ARG A 118 -5.11 -1.39 8.10
C ARG A 118 -5.11 -0.41 9.27
N ILE A 119 -3.92 0.00 9.72
CA ILE A 119 -3.78 0.99 10.79
C ILE A 119 -4.39 2.32 10.37
N THR A 120 -4.07 2.83 9.19
CA THR A 120 -4.57 4.13 8.70
C THR A 120 -6.09 4.13 8.57
N LYS A 121 -6.68 3.06 7.99
CA LYS A 121 -8.13 2.93 7.88
C LYS A 121 -8.81 2.91 9.25
N TYR A 122 -8.26 2.15 10.19
CA TYR A 122 -8.79 2.10 11.56
C TYR A 122 -8.65 3.46 12.25
N PHE A 123 -7.48 4.07 12.17
CA PHE A 123 -7.20 5.41 12.69
C PHE A 123 -8.25 6.41 12.20
N LEU A 124 -8.41 6.57 10.88
CA LEU A 124 -9.36 7.53 10.31
C LEU A 124 -10.81 7.27 10.73
N LYS A 125 -11.23 5.99 10.81
CA LYS A 125 -12.59 5.61 11.24
C LYS A 125 -12.89 6.02 12.69
N HIS A 126 -11.87 5.98 13.56
CA HIS A 126 -12.03 6.22 14.99
C HIS A 126 -11.43 7.56 15.45
N PHE A 127 -10.89 8.35 14.52
CA PHE A 127 -10.12 9.54 14.82
C PHE A 127 -10.97 10.67 15.42
N SER A 128 -12.10 10.99 14.78
CA SER A 128 -12.97 12.08 15.21
C SER A 128 -14.44 11.74 15.02
N LYS A 129 -15.28 12.17 15.96
CA LYS A 129 -16.75 12.05 15.85
C LYS A 129 -17.34 12.89 14.71
N ASN A 130 -16.63 13.95 14.32
CA ASN A 130 -17.06 14.90 13.28
C ASN A 130 -16.50 14.58 11.90
N GLY A 131 -15.82 13.44 11.75
CA GLY A 131 -15.32 13.00 10.47
C GLY A 131 -15.55 11.53 10.22
N TYR A 132 -15.51 11.16 8.95
CA TYR A 132 -15.76 9.81 8.50
C TYR A 132 -14.92 9.50 7.26
N THR A 133 -14.65 8.22 7.04
CA THR A 133 -14.00 7.78 5.80
C THR A 133 -15.01 7.81 4.67
N GLY A 134 -14.71 8.60 3.63
CA GLY A 134 -15.49 8.65 2.40
C GLY A 134 -15.16 7.47 1.49
N GLY A 135 -15.95 7.32 0.42
CA GLY A 135 -15.58 6.52 -0.73
C GLY A 135 -14.81 7.40 -1.72
N ILE A 136 -13.61 6.96 -2.13
CA ILE A 136 -12.90 7.58 -3.27
C ILE A 136 -13.64 7.27 -4.57
N PHE A 137 -14.30 6.11 -4.60
CA PHE A 137 -15.03 5.62 -5.75
C PHE A 137 -16.44 6.19 -5.77
N ASP A 138 -16.92 6.50 -6.97
CA ASP A 138 -18.30 6.94 -7.17
C ASP A 138 -19.30 5.76 -7.05
N LYS A 139 -20.59 6.08 -7.15
CA LYS A 139 -21.68 5.09 -7.01
C LYS A 139 -21.70 4.00 -8.08
N ARG A 140 -20.97 4.16 -9.18
CA ARG A 140 -20.88 3.19 -10.30
C ARG A 140 -19.81 2.14 -10.06
N PHE A 141 -18.95 2.33 -9.05
CA PHE A 141 -17.91 1.38 -8.73
C PHE A 141 -18.49 0.03 -8.29
N ASN A 142 -18.21 -0.98 -9.09
CA ASN A 142 -18.53 -2.37 -8.79
C ASN A 142 -17.28 -3.05 -8.20
N PRO A 143 -17.28 -3.48 -6.93
CA PRO A 143 -16.15 -4.19 -6.33
C PRO A 143 -15.74 -5.49 -7.04
N ALA A 144 -16.62 -6.07 -7.85
CA ALA A 144 -16.33 -7.25 -8.67
C ALA A 144 -15.55 -6.90 -9.97
N GLU A 145 -15.61 -5.66 -10.43
CA GLU A 145 -15.00 -5.16 -11.68
C GLU A 145 -14.01 -4.01 -11.39
N ARG A 146 -13.28 -4.16 -10.29
CA ARG A 146 -12.42 -3.10 -9.75
C ARG A 146 -11.13 -2.88 -10.53
N ASP A 147 -10.58 -3.92 -11.15
CA ASP A 147 -9.27 -3.82 -11.82
C ASP A 147 -9.40 -3.08 -13.16
N GLY A 148 -8.55 -2.09 -13.38
CA GLY A 148 -8.64 -1.18 -14.53
C GLY A 148 -9.70 -0.09 -14.40
N PHE A 149 -10.48 -0.04 -13.32
CA PHE A 149 -11.52 0.96 -13.11
C PHE A 149 -10.94 2.37 -13.06
N ILE A 150 -11.49 3.29 -13.86
CA ILE A 150 -11.12 4.71 -13.85
C ILE A 150 -11.85 5.39 -12.69
N VAL A 151 -11.08 5.87 -11.73
CA VAL A 151 -11.61 6.58 -10.55
C VAL A 151 -12.04 7.99 -10.92
N THR A 152 -11.16 8.73 -11.60
CA THR A 152 -11.41 10.09 -12.07
C THR A 152 -10.42 10.44 -13.19
N HIS A 153 -10.71 11.47 -13.97
CA HIS A 153 -9.86 11.94 -15.06
C HIS A 153 -10.05 13.43 -15.33
N THR A 154 -9.01 14.05 -15.88
CA THR A 154 -9.00 15.36 -16.53
C THR A 154 -8.53 15.20 -17.97
N ASP A 155 -8.30 16.31 -18.68
CA ASP A 155 -7.71 16.27 -20.02
C ASP A 155 -6.27 15.74 -20.02
N ASP A 156 -5.54 16.00 -18.94
CA ASP A 156 -4.11 15.73 -18.80
C ASP A 156 -3.81 14.50 -17.94
N TYR A 157 -4.66 14.17 -16.97
CA TYR A 157 -4.40 13.09 -16.00
C TYR A 157 -5.54 12.10 -15.87
N LEU A 158 -5.21 10.87 -15.52
CA LEU A 158 -6.16 9.81 -15.24
C LEU A 158 -5.74 9.03 -14.00
N LEU A 159 -6.64 8.91 -13.03
CA LEU A 159 -6.47 8.03 -11.88
C LEU A 159 -7.29 6.76 -12.10
N LYS A 160 -6.63 5.61 -12.03
CA LYS A 160 -7.31 4.30 -12.14
C LYS A 160 -6.76 3.29 -11.15
N ILE A 161 -7.53 2.24 -10.92
CA ILE A 161 -7.05 1.04 -10.24
C ILE A 161 -6.23 0.21 -11.23
N GLN A 162 -4.96 -0.07 -10.90
CA GLN A 162 -4.14 -0.98 -11.68
C GLN A 162 -4.44 -2.43 -11.31
N ASN A 163 -4.33 -2.74 -10.03
CA ASN A 163 -4.75 -3.98 -9.40
C ASN A 163 -5.18 -3.62 -7.97
N TYR A 164 -6.44 -3.85 -7.61
CA TYR A 164 -6.96 -3.36 -6.34
C TYR A 164 -6.16 -3.94 -5.14
N PRO A 165 -5.75 -3.11 -4.16
CA PRO A 165 -6.17 -1.71 -3.94
C PRO A 165 -5.28 -0.64 -4.58
N ASN A 166 -4.29 -1.02 -5.38
CA ASN A 166 -3.24 -0.13 -5.88
C ASN A 166 -3.77 0.75 -7.02
N LEU A 167 -3.57 2.04 -6.84
CA LEU A 167 -3.98 3.07 -7.79
C LEU A 167 -2.77 3.55 -8.57
N VAL A 168 -3.01 4.03 -9.79
CA VAL A 168 -1.99 4.60 -10.64
C VAL A 168 -2.47 5.91 -11.25
N ILE A 169 -1.60 6.91 -11.25
CA ILE A 169 -1.77 8.17 -11.96
C ILE A 169 -1.10 8.02 -13.32
N LEU A 170 -1.88 8.27 -14.37
CA LEU A 170 -1.40 8.32 -15.73
C LEU A 170 -1.43 9.76 -16.24
N LYS A 171 -0.41 10.15 -17.01
CA LYS A 171 -0.36 11.42 -17.73
C LYS A 171 -0.60 11.20 -19.21
N ARG A 172 -1.43 12.04 -19.82
CA ARG A 172 -1.63 12.08 -21.27
C ARG A 172 -0.45 12.81 -21.91
N SER A 173 0.45 12.06 -22.53
CA SER A 173 1.63 12.62 -23.21
C SER A 173 1.75 12.22 -24.68
N GLY A 174 0.83 11.38 -25.17
CA GLY A 174 0.90 10.78 -26.50
C GLY A 174 1.92 9.65 -26.61
N ARG A 175 2.63 9.33 -25.51
CA ARG A 175 3.57 8.22 -25.38
C ARG A 175 2.97 7.13 -24.49
N GLY A 176 3.56 5.93 -24.49
CA GLY A 176 3.07 4.79 -23.71
C GLY A 176 1.81 4.13 -24.26
N LYS A 177 1.14 3.31 -23.43
CA LYS A 177 -0.02 2.51 -23.86
C LYS A 177 -1.25 3.42 -24.02
N TYR A 178 -1.84 3.44 -25.21
CA TYR A 178 -2.98 4.31 -25.55
C TYR A 178 -2.69 5.82 -25.41
N GLY A 179 -1.42 6.24 -25.49
CA GLY A 179 -1.01 7.65 -25.37
C GLY A 179 -0.91 8.17 -23.92
N TYR A 180 -0.93 7.26 -22.94
CA TYR A 180 -0.73 7.55 -21.53
C TYR A 180 0.56 6.91 -20.98
N GLU A 181 1.27 7.68 -20.16
CA GLU A 181 2.45 7.24 -19.40
C GLU A 181 2.09 7.08 -17.92
N ASN A 182 2.60 6.03 -17.27
CA ASN A 182 2.52 5.86 -15.82
C ASN A 182 3.53 6.80 -15.17
N ILE A 183 3.05 7.75 -14.36
CA ILE A 183 3.91 8.71 -13.64
C ILE A 183 4.03 8.39 -12.16
N LYS A 184 3.02 7.73 -11.56
CA LYS A 184 3.05 7.38 -10.14
C LYS A 184 2.10 6.24 -9.80
N GLU A 185 2.61 5.25 -9.08
CA GLU A 185 1.82 4.23 -8.39
C GLU A 185 1.60 4.66 -6.93
N LEU A 186 0.41 4.36 -6.40
CA LEU A 186 -0.01 4.79 -5.07
C LEU A 186 -0.22 3.59 -4.15
N ASP A 187 0.59 3.54 -3.10
CA ASP A 187 0.51 2.55 -2.01
C ASP A 187 -0.75 2.73 -1.16
N GLY A 188 -1.45 3.86 -1.23
CA GLY A 188 -2.75 3.99 -0.56
C GLY A 188 -3.31 5.38 -0.69
N LEU A 189 -4.58 5.48 -1.06
CA LEU A 189 -5.32 6.73 -1.07
C LEU A 189 -6.50 6.57 -0.11
N PHE A 190 -6.74 7.57 0.73
CA PHE A 190 -7.86 7.59 1.67
C PHE A 190 -8.63 8.91 1.52
N ASP A 191 -9.95 8.82 1.35
CA ASP A 191 -10.84 9.97 1.41
C ASP A 191 -11.38 10.10 2.83
N TYR A 192 -11.11 11.24 3.47
CA TYR A 192 -11.61 11.58 4.79
C TYR A 192 -12.42 12.88 4.72
N ARG A 193 -13.65 12.84 5.22
CA ARG A 193 -14.54 14.00 5.27
C ARG A 193 -14.57 14.52 6.69
N TYR A 194 -14.28 15.81 6.88
CA TYR A 194 -14.30 16.45 8.18
C TYR A 194 -14.98 17.81 8.08
N ARG A 195 -16.08 17.99 8.82
CA ARG A 195 -16.87 19.24 8.82
C ARG A 195 -17.21 19.77 7.41
N GLY A 196 -17.54 18.87 6.48
CA GLY A 196 -17.87 19.23 5.10
C GLY A 196 -16.66 19.36 4.16
N ASN A 197 -15.45 19.48 4.69
CA ASN A 197 -14.22 19.53 3.90
C ASN A 197 -13.75 18.12 3.49
N ARG A 198 -13.26 18.01 2.25
CA ARG A 198 -12.66 16.79 1.71
C ARG A 198 -11.16 16.80 1.97
N HIS A 199 -10.65 15.76 2.61
CA HIS A 199 -9.22 15.54 2.82
C HIS A 199 -8.81 14.24 2.15
N ILE A 200 -7.88 14.31 1.19
CA ILE A 200 -7.28 13.14 0.55
C ILE A 200 -5.93 12.89 1.19
N LEU A 201 -5.78 11.71 1.79
CA LEU A 201 -4.53 11.26 2.38
C LEU A 201 -3.87 10.28 1.43
N VAL A 202 -2.61 10.56 1.05
CA VAL A 202 -1.78 9.64 0.28
C VAL A 202 -0.79 8.98 1.22
N LEU A 203 -0.91 7.67 1.38
CA LEU A 203 -0.06 6.84 2.22
C LEU A 203 1.13 6.33 1.43
N GLU A 204 2.31 6.41 2.04
CA GLU A 204 3.51 5.71 1.59
C GLU A 204 4.18 5.04 2.81
N SER A 205 4.49 3.76 2.68
CA SER A 205 5.09 2.96 3.76
C SER A 205 6.55 2.60 3.49
N LYS A 206 7.44 2.85 4.45
CA LYS A 206 8.88 2.55 4.37
C LYS A 206 9.38 1.92 5.67
N VAL A 207 9.80 0.64 5.64
CA VAL A 207 10.35 -0.03 6.83
C VAL A 207 11.80 0.41 7.08
N ASP A 208 12.69 0.24 6.09
CA ASP A 208 14.13 0.43 6.31
C ASP A 208 14.60 1.88 6.22
N ARG A 209 14.47 2.48 5.02
CA ARG A 209 14.98 3.82 4.72
C ARG A 209 13.93 4.63 3.99
N ILE A 210 13.67 5.82 4.53
CA ILE A 210 12.91 6.85 3.83
C ILE A 210 13.79 7.33 2.66
N ASN A 211 13.41 6.97 1.45
CA ASN A 211 14.01 7.47 0.21
C ASN A 211 12.89 8.10 -0.61
N VAL A 212 12.64 9.38 -0.35
CA VAL A 212 11.53 10.14 -0.93
C VAL A 212 12.13 11.36 -1.59
N ASP A 213 11.92 11.47 -2.89
CA ASP A 213 12.20 12.69 -3.64
C ASP A 213 11.01 13.65 -3.47
N CYS A 214 11.26 14.80 -2.84
CA CYS A 214 10.20 15.72 -2.50
C CYS A 214 9.68 16.49 -3.72
N ASP A 215 10.52 16.68 -4.74
CA ASP A 215 10.09 17.35 -5.97
C ASP A 215 9.29 16.38 -6.84
N ASP A 216 9.70 15.11 -6.91
CA ASP A 216 8.88 14.03 -7.52
C ASP A 216 7.50 13.91 -6.86
N LEU A 217 7.43 13.97 -5.52
CA LEU A 217 6.15 13.94 -4.80
C LEU A 217 5.25 15.12 -5.20
N VAL A 218 5.80 16.32 -5.34
CA VAL A 218 4.99 17.48 -5.72
C VAL A 218 4.57 17.37 -7.18
N ASP A 219 5.52 17.12 -8.08
CA ASP A 219 5.31 17.22 -9.52
C ASP A 219 4.53 16.04 -10.11
N ASN A 220 4.78 14.82 -9.62
CA ASN A 220 4.22 13.59 -10.19
C ASN A 220 3.11 12.96 -9.32
N LEU A 221 2.92 13.42 -8.09
CA LEU A 221 1.85 12.95 -7.21
C LEU A 221 0.84 14.05 -6.87
N PHE A 222 1.25 15.09 -6.15
CA PHE A 222 0.28 16.03 -5.56
C PHE A 222 -0.30 17.03 -6.57
N ARG A 223 0.50 17.59 -7.49
CA ARG A 223 -0.03 18.46 -8.56
C ARG A 223 -1.06 17.72 -9.44
N PRO A 224 -0.80 16.50 -9.95
CA PRO A 224 -1.83 15.73 -10.66
C PRO A 224 -3.07 15.47 -9.80
N LEU A 225 -2.91 15.18 -8.51
CA LEU A 225 -4.06 14.93 -7.63
C LEU A 225 -4.88 16.20 -7.36
N GLU A 226 -4.26 17.37 -7.27
CA GLU A 226 -4.95 18.66 -7.16
C GLU A 226 -5.80 18.96 -8.40
N GLU A 227 -5.30 18.62 -9.60
CA GLU A 227 -6.11 18.74 -10.81
C GLU A 227 -7.27 17.73 -10.84
N LEU A 228 -7.04 16.50 -10.38
CA LEU A 228 -8.05 15.44 -10.35
C LEU A 228 -9.12 15.65 -9.26
N PHE A 229 -8.79 16.38 -8.19
CA PHE A 229 -9.65 16.66 -7.04
C PHE A 229 -9.45 18.10 -6.50
N PRO A 230 -9.87 19.13 -7.27
CA PRO A 230 -9.57 20.54 -6.97
C PRO A 230 -10.20 21.05 -5.67
N GLU A 231 -11.26 20.40 -5.19
CA GLU A 231 -11.95 20.76 -3.95
C GLU A 231 -11.35 20.08 -2.69
N ALA A 232 -10.34 19.22 -2.87
CA ALA A 232 -9.75 18.46 -1.78
C ALA A 232 -8.53 19.17 -1.16
N ARG A 233 -8.33 18.93 0.14
CA ARG A 233 -7.06 19.21 0.83
C ARG A 233 -6.23 17.94 0.88
N PHE A 234 -4.92 18.07 0.72
CA PHE A 234 -4.02 16.92 0.65
C PHE A 234 -3.18 16.76 1.91
N SER A 235 -2.95 15.51 2.30
CA SER A 235 -1.98 15.17 3.34
C SER A 235 -1.17 13.97 2.91
N TYR A 236 0.14 14.07 3.01
CA TYR A 236 1.06 12.97 2.83
C TYR A 236 1.22 12.21 4.14
N VAL A 237 0.95 10.91 4.14
CA VAL A 237 1.10 10.04 5.31
C VAL A 237 2.36 9.21 5.12
N LEU A 238 3.43 9.62 5.81
CA LEU A 238 4.67 8.87 5.84
C LEU A 238 4.63 7.85 6.98
N PHE A 239 4.50 6.58 6.64
CA PHE A 239 4.43 5.48 7.59
C PHE A 239 5.77 4.74 7.64
N SER A 240 6.47 4.78 8.77
CA SER A 240 7.83 4.21 8.85
C SER A 240 8.20 3.77 10.26
N ASP A 241 9.31 3.08 10.41
CA ASP A 241 9.83 2.72 11.73
C ASP A 241 10.09 3.97 12.58
N GLU A 242 9.84 3.87 13.89
CA GLU A 242 10.04 4.99 14.82
C GLU A 242 11.45 5.56 14.73
N THR A 243 12.43 4.68 14.53
CA THR A 243 13.84 5.05 14.40
C THR A 243 14.15 5.80 13.10
N SER A 244 13.35 5.66 12.04
CA SER A 244 13.50 6.38 10.77
C SER A 244 12.91 7.79 10.83
N ILE A 245 11.92 8.01 11.69
CA ILE A 245 11.23 9.29 11.84
C ILE A 245 11.84 10.16 12.95
N PHE A 246 12.15 9.56 14.11
CA PHE A 246 12.52 10.30 15.31
C PHE A 246 13.99 10.15 15.71
N VAL A 247 14.51 11.16 16.38
CA VAL A 247 15.80 11.10 17.06
C VAL A 247 15.61 10.34 18.38
N LYS A 248 16.51 9.42 18.73
CA LYS A 248 16.48 8.61 19.98
C LYS A 248 16.50 9.42 21.30
N LYS A 249 16.44 10.76 21.27
CA LYS A 249 16.51 11.62 22.46
C LYS A 249 15.13 11.71 23.14
N ASN A 250 15.10 11.44 24.44
CA ASN A 250 13.90 11.41 25.29
C ASN A 250 13.44 12.81 25.71
N PHE A 251 12.75 13.51 24.82
CA PHE A 251 11.88 14.60 25.27
C PHE A 251 10.55 13.99 25.73
N ARG A 252 10.29 14.00 27.04
CA ARG A 252 9.13 13.34 27.68
C ARG A 252 7.75 13.73 27.12
N ARG A 253 7.63 14.84 26.38
CA ARG A 253 6.35 15.35 25.83
C ARG A 253 6.29 15.52 24.31
N ARG A 254 7.43 15.69 23.61
CA ARG A 254 7.47 16.06 22.19
C ARG A 254 8.60 15.32 21.50
N ARG A 255 8.32 14.54 20.46
CA ARG A 255 9.36 13.76 19.80
C ARG A 255 10.03 14.60 18.72
N ARG A 256 11.37 14.68 18.75
CA ARG A 256 12.15 15.42 17.76
C ARG A 256 12.22 14.62 16.46
N LEU A 257 11.84 15.24 15.35
CA LEU A 257 11.99 14.65 14.01
C LEU A 257 13.44 14.65 13.55
N LYS A 258 13.80 13.64 12.75
CA LYS A 258 15.04 13.63 11.98
C LYS A 258 14.98 14.66 10.83
N GLN A 259 16.14 15.03 10.31
CA GLN A 259 16.26 16.06 9.27
C GLN A 259 15.50 15.72 7.97
N LEU A 260 15.46 14.45 7.56
CA LEU A 260 14.79 14.07 6.31
C LEU A 260 13.26 14.26 6.39
N PRO A 261 12.52 13.74 7.39
CA PRO A 261 11.11 14.09 7.59
C PRO A 261 10.84 15.60 7.67
N VAL A 262 11.76 16.37 8.27
CA VAL A 262 11.66 17.83 8.31
C VAL A 262 11.74 18.44 6.92
N ARG A 263 12.72 18.03 6.10
CA ARG A 263 12.85 18.51 4.72
C ARG A 263 11.61 18.21 3.89
N ILE A 264 11.05 17.00 4.05
CA ILE A 264 9.80 16.61 3.38
C ILE A 264 8.66 17.55 3.81
N TYR A 265 8.49 17.75 5.12
CA TYR A 265 7.45 18.65 5.65
C TYR A 265 7.57 20.07 5.11
N GLU A 266 8.76 20.66 5.17
CA GLU A 266 8.99 22.03 4.71
C GLU A 266 8.71 22.18 3.21
N ARG A 267 9.06 21.19 2.40
CA ARG A 267 8.78 21.22 0.96
C ARG A 267 7.30 21.09 0.64
N LEU A 268 6.60 20.14 1.28
CA LEU A 268 5.18 19.89 1.09
C LEU A 268 4.31 21.05 1.60
N ARG A 269 4.68 21.61 2.76
CA ARG A 269 3.94 22.73 3.38
C ARG A 269 3.92 23.98 2.48
N ARG A 270 4.97 24.21 1.69
CA ARG A 270 5.01 25.34 0.72
C ARG A 270 3.93 25.22 -0.37
N GLU A 271 3.51 24.00 -0.67
CA GLU A 271 2.43 23.71 -1.62
C GLU A 271 1.07 23.52 -0.90
N GLY A 272 0.98 23.83 0.41
CA GLY A 272 -0.26 23.64 1.17
C GLY A 272 -0.57 22.17 1.53
N ILE A 273 0.38 21.25 1.37
CA ILE A 273 0.20 19.82 1.66
C ILE A 273 0.68 19.52 3.10
N GLY A 274 -0.18 18.88 3.89
CA GLY A 274 0.18 18.43 5.25
C GLY A 274 1.09 17.20 5.24
N LEU A 275 1.93 17.02 6.27
CA LEU A 275 2.68 15.77 6.49
C LEU A 275 2.24 15.13 7.81
N LEU A 276 1.81 13.87 7.75
CA LEU A 276 1.54 13.04 8.93
C LEU A 276 2.64 11.98 9.05
N CYS A 277 3.40 12.04 10.14
CA CYS A 277 4.43 11.05 10.44
C CYS A 277 3.85 9.96 11.36
N LEU A 278 3.53 8.80 10.79
CA LEU A 278 2.98 7.66 11.52
C LEU A 278 4.00 6.52 11.62
N THR A 279 3.88 5.69 12.65
CA THR A 279 4.86 4.64 12.95
C THR A 279 4.25 3.25 12.97
N PHE A 280 5.03 2.24 12.60
CA PHE A 280 4.66 0.85 12.88
C PHE A 280 4.67 0.58 14.39
N ASN A 281 3.79 -0.32 14.83
CA ASN A 281 3.89 -0.91 16.17
C ASN A 281 4.90 -2.06 16.18
N GLU A 282 5.10 -2.67 15.02
CA GLU A 282 6.06 -3.71 14.71
C GLU A 282 7.46 -3.09 14.56
N ASN A 283 8.48 -3.82 14.98
CA ASN A 283 9.88 -3.48 14.71
C ASN A 283 10.44 -4.31 13.54
N THR A 284 11.68 -4.04 13.16
CA THR A 284 12.38 -4.76 12.08
C THR A 284 12.38 -6.28 12.27
N THR A 285 12.60 -6.77 13.50
CA THR A 285 12.59 -8.21 13.80
C THR A 285 11.20 -8.83 13.63
N ASP A 286 10.13 -8.09 13.92
CA ASP A 286 8.76 -8.55 13.65
C ASP A 286 8.51 -8.69 12.14
N PHE A 287 8.96 -7.73 11.33
CA PHE A 287 8.87 -7.82 9.87
C PHE A 287 9.66 -9.00 9.32
N GLU A 288 10.87 -9.25 9.82
CA GLU A 288 11.68 -10.41 9.44
C GLU A 288 10.98 -11.72 9.79
N ARG A 289 10.37 -11.82 10.99
CA ARG A 289 9.59 -13.00 11.40
C ARG A 289 8.39 -13.25 10.50
N MET A 290 7.63 -12.20 10.17
CA MET A 290 6.49 -12.31 9.25
C MET A 290 6.95 -12.76 7.86
N ARG A 291 8.02 -12.16 7.33
CA ARG A 291 8.63 -12.54 6.05
C ARG A 291 9.04 -14.00 6.03
N ASP A 292 9.79 -14.45 7.03
CA ASP A 292 10.32 -15.82 7.07
C ASP A 292 9.22 -16.87 7.21
N HIS A 293 8.14 -16.54 7.95
CA HIS A 293 6.94 -17.35 8.00
C HIS A 293 6.26 -17.45 6.64
N LEU A 294 6.06 -16.32 5.94
CA LEU A 294 5.48 -16.31 4.59
C LEU A 294 6.31 -17.13 3.61
N ILE A 295 7.64 -17.00 3.60
CA ILE A 295 8.53 -17.81 2.76
C ILE A 295 8.37 -19.30 3.07
N THR A 296 8.26 -19.65 4.35
CA THR A 296 8.05 -21.04 4.79
C THR A 296 6.71 -21.58 4.29
N GLN A 297 5.65 -20.78 4.39
CA GLN A 297 4.33 -21.17 3.88
C GLN A 297 4.31 -21.24 2.35
N TYR A 298 4.92 -20.29 1.63
CA TYR A 298 5.06 -20.34 0.16
C TYR A 298 5.72 -21.64 -0.29
N ARG A 299 6.86 -22.01 0.32
CA ARG A 299 7.53 -23.27 0.01
C ARG A 299 6.66 -24.49 0.32
N SER A 300 5.90 -24.44 1.41
CA SER A 300 5.01 -25.54 1.81
C SER A 300 3.83 -25.68 0.84
N VAL A 301 3.19 -24.56 0.48
CA VAL A 301 2.05 -24.50 -0.44
C VAL A 301 2.44 -24.89 -1.86
N VAL A 302 3.58 -24.43 -2.36
CA VAL A 302 4.09 -24.83 -3.69
C VAL A 302 4.44 -26.32 -3.72
N ARG A 303 4.94 -26.88 -2.61
CA ARG A 303 5.16 -28.32 -2.46
C ARG A 303 3.89 -29.14 -2.31
N LEU A 304 2.72 -28.52 -2.06
CA LEU A 304 1.46 -29.27 -1.92
C LEU A 304 1.04 -29.99 -3.21
N GLY A 305 1.71 -29.73 -4.34
CA GLY A 305 1.48 -30.45 -5.59
C GLY A 305 0.08 -30.16 -6.11
N VAL A 306 -0.03 -29.37 -7.16
CA VAL A 306 -1.31 -29.27 -7.88
C VAL A 306 -1.54 -30.64 -8.53
N THR A 307 -2.43 -31.45 -7.94
CA THR A 307 -2.91 -32.68 -8.59
C THR A 307 -3.78 -32.24 -9.77
N MET A 308 -3.18 -32.05 -10.93
CA MET A 308 -3.94 -31.84 -12.15
C MET A 308 -4.62 -33.16 -12.51
N HIS A 309 -5.94 -33.22 -12.34
CA HIS A 309 -6.74 -34.34 -12.82
C HIS A 309 -6.79 -34.27 -14.35
N GLY A 310 -5.89 -35.00 -14.98
CA GLY A 310 -5.85 -35.14 -16.42
C GLY A 310 -5.95 -36.59 -16.85
N LYS A 311 -6.73 -36.84 -17.90
CA LYS A 311 -6.65 -38.12 -18.62
C LYS A 311 -5.45 -38.02 -19.56
N MET A 312 -4.58 -39.02 -19.57
CA MET A 312 -3.55 -39.15 -20.59
C MET A 312 -3.85 -40.39 -21.41
N VAL A 313 -4.03 -40.22 -22.73
CA VAL A 313 -4.18 -41.33 -23.66
C VAL A 313 -2.86 -41.47 -24.42
N VAL A 314 -2.17 -42.58 -24.19
CA VAL A 314 -0.91 -42.92 -24.86
C VAL A 314 -1.15 -44.03 -25.86
N SER A 315 -0.66 -43.82 -27.07
CA SER A 315 -0.61 -44.83 -28.13
C SER A 315 0.77 -44.77 -28.80
N PRO A 316 1.16 -45.80 -29.57
CA PRO A 316 2.45 -45.83 -30.25
C PRO A 316 2.74 -44.63 -31.17
N ARG A 317 1.70 -43.91 -31.61
CA ARG A 317 1.81 -42.77 -32.54
C ARG A 317 1.32 -41.44 -31.98
N CYS A 318 0.68 -41.42 -30.81
CA CYS A 318 -0.01 -40.24 -30.29
C CYS A 318 -0.02 -40.22 -28.76
N ILE A 319 0.30 -39.07 -28.18
CA ILE A 319 0.07 -38.74 -26.77
C ILE A 319 -0.96 -37.61 -26.74
N THR A 320 -2.03 -37.78 -25.96
CA THR A 320 -3.05 -36.74 -25.77
C THR A 320 -3.30 -36.52 -24.29
N LEU A 321 -3.15 -35.28 -23.84
CA LEU A 321 -3.38 -34.82 -22.47
C LEU A 321 -4.68 -34.03 -22.43
N PHE A 322 -5.53 -34.34 -21.44
CA PHE A 322 -6.79 -33.66 -21.14
C PHE A 322 -6.66 -32.99 -19.77
N ASP A 323 -7.13 -31.76 -19.57
CA ASP A 323 -7.00 -30.98 -18.32
C ASP A 323 -8.30 -30.93 -17.50
N GLY A 324 -8.92 -32.10 -17.30
CA GLY A 324 -10.14 -32.24 -16.47
C GLY A 324 -11.47 -32.14 -17.23
N GLY A 325 -11.43 -32.07 -18.57
CA GLY A 325 -12.60 -32.15 -19.45
C GLY A 325 -12.40 -33.09 -20.64
N GLU A 326 -13.40 -33.19 -21.53
CA GLU A 326 -13.33 -34.02 -22.75
C GLU A 326 -12.46 -33.40 -23.86
N THR A 327 -12.08 -32.13 -23.71
CA THR A 327 -11.29 -31.40 -24.70
C THR A 327 -9.80 -31.58 -24.43
N PRO A 328 -8.98 -31.99 -25.40
CA PRO A 328 -7.54 -32.17 -25.17
C PRO A 328 -6.86 -30.80 -24.97
N HIS A 329 -5.94 -30.74 -24.02
CA HIS A 329 -5.09 -29.58 -23.73
C HIS A 329 -3.83 -29.57 -24.60
N LEU A 330 -3.26 -30.76 -24.82
CA LEU A 330 -2.05 -30.98 -25.64
C LEU A 330 -2.21 -32.28 -26.43
N LYS A 331 -1.82 -32.26 -27.71
CA LYS A 331 -1.74 -33.47 -28.54
C LYS A 331 -0.40 -33.52 -29.24
N LEU A 332 0.37 -34.58 -28.97
CA LEU A 332 1.65 -34.86 -29.60
C LEU A 332 1.50 -36.04 -30.56
N MET A 333 2.08 -35.93 -31.74
CA MET A 333 2.16 -37.01 -32.71
C MET A 333 3.61 -37.45 -32.87
N LYS A 334 3.87 -38.75 -32.86
CA LYS A 334 5.21 -39.29 -33.09
C LYS A 334 5.51 -39.23 -34.58
N ASP A 335 6.59 -38.56 -34.94
CA ASP A 335 7.18 -38.67 -36.26
C ASP A 335 7.84 -40.04 -36.39
N MET A 336 7.28 -40.90 -37.24
CA MET A 336 7.75 -42.27 -37.43
C MET A 336 9.10 -42.35 -38.15
N LYS A 337 9.56 -41.27 -38.81
CA LYS A 337 10.87 -41.24 -39.48
C LYS A 337 12.01 -40.94 -38.51
N HIS A 338 11.79 -39.98 -37.59
CA HIS A 338 12.84 -39.49 -36.70
C HIS A 338 12.65 -39.94 -35.24
N GLY A 339 11.53 -40.58 -34.91
CA GLY A 339 11.18 -41.00 -33.55
C GLY A 339 10.76 -39.86 -32.60
N MET A 340 10.83 -38.61 -33.08
CA MET A 340 10.56 -37.39 -32.30
C MET A 340 9.05 -37.11 -32.18
N TRP A 341 8.66 -36.39 -31.13
CA TRP A 341 7.27 -35.97 -30.92
C TRP A 341 7.06 -34.54 -31.42
N ARG A 342 5.99 -34.30 -32.20
CA ARG A 342 5.58 -32.96 -32.64
C ARG A 342 4.25 -32.57 -32.02
N GLU A 343 4.15 -31.34 -31.55
CA GLU A 343 2.86 -30.79 -31.11
C GLU A 343 1.94 -30.52 -32.29
N VAL A 344 0.69 -30.95 -32.19
CA VAL A 344 -0.37 -30.66 -33.16
C VAL A 344 -1.23 -29.54 -32.60
N LYS A 345 -1.34 -28.43 -33.34
CA LYS A 345 -2.23 -27.32 -32.98
C LYS A 345 -3.67 -27.82 -32.91
N LEU A 346 -4.26 -27.67 -31.73
CA LEU A 346 -5.63 -28.05 -31.46
C LEU A 346 -6.60 -26.98 -31.98
N THR A 347 -7.62 -27.39 -32.72
CA THR A 347 -8.55 -26.50 -33.45
C THR A 347 -9.36 -25.57 -32.53
N HIS A 348 -9.66 -26.01 -31.31
CA HIS A 348 -10.34 -25.19 -30.28
C HIS A 348 -9.47 -24.09 -29.66
N LYS A 349 -8.14 -24.10 -29.85
CA LYS A 349 -7.27 -22.97 -29.48
C LYS A 349 -7.33 -21.79 -30.47
N LYS A 350 -8.12 -21.87 -31.56
CA LYS A 350 -8.38 -20.74 -32.47
C LYS A 350 -9.56 -19.87 -31.98
N LYS A 351 -9.34 -19.13 -30.89
CA LYS A 351 -9.89 -17.78 -30.57
C LYS A 351 -9.66 -17.48 -29.08
N ARG A 352 -8.45 -17.05 -28.74
CA ARG A 352 -8.19 -16.15 -27.61
C ARG A 352 -7.25 -15.05 -28.08
N CYS A 353 -7.77 -14.25 -29.01
CA CYS A 353 -7.30 -12.90 -29.27
C CYS A 353 -8.56 -12.05 -29.51
N ARG A 354 -9.08 -11.49 -28.42
CA ARG A 354 -9.43 -10.08 -28.27
C ARG A 354 -9.67 -9.81 -26.80
#